data_AF-A0A962ATP1-F1
#
_entry.id   AF-A0A962ATP1-F1
#
_cell.length_a   1.000
_cell.length_b   1.000
_cell.length_c   1.000
_cell.angle_alpha   90.00
_cell.angle_beta   90.00
_cell.angle_gamma   90.00
#
_symmetry.space_group_name_H-M   'P 1'
#
loop_
_entity.id
_entity.type
_entity.pdbx_description
1 polymer ?
#
loop_
_entity_poly.entity_id
_entity_poly.type
_entity_poly.pdbx_seq_one_letter_code
_entity_poly.pdbx_strand_id
1 'polypeptide(L)'
;MSEDDAHARKLSSLALGVERFGLLPLAHPWAIGIIALVCAIGAAFGLARVKVDDSLSQLFRSDTPAFRQYEDVTRRFPSTEFDVLVVIEGPVLQREPLEKMRDVATDLQLVPGARGIVSIFSAREPGEKGGMPPPLFPETLPEGAEFDKLVARVRANEIIQG
;
A
#
# COMPACT_ATOMS: atom_id res chain seq x y z
N MET A 1 27.20 44.38 -74.07
CA MET A 1 28.23 43.32 -74.22
C MET A 1 29.04 43.36 -72.95
N SER A 2 28.50 42.76 -71.89
CA SER A 2 28.85 41.42 -71.38
C SER A 2 29.87 41.59 -70.25
N GLU A 3 29.84 40.90 -69.12
CA GLU A 3 28.92 39.92 -68.56
C GLU A 3 29.36 39.84 -67.08
N ASP A 4 28.41 39.95 -66.16
CA ASP A 4 28.37 39.23 -64.89
C ASP A 4 29.65 39.12 -64.02
N ASP A 5 30.01 40.21 -63.34
CA ASP A 5 30.61 40.12 -62.00
C ASP A 5 29.54 39.67 -60.99
N ALA A 6 29.19 38.38 -61.06
CA ALA A 6 28.35 37.73 -60.07
C ALA A 6 29.14 37.60 -58.76
N HIS A 7 29.05 38.63 -57.92
CA HIS A 7 29.37 38.55 -56.50
C HIS A 7 28.73 37.29 -55.91
N ALA A 8 29.54 36.27 -55.64
CA ALA A 8 29.15 35.07 -54.92
C ALA A 8 28.72 35.48 -53.51
N ARG A 9 27.44 35.81 -53.36
CA ARG A 9 26.82 36.19 -52.09
C ARG A 9 26.84 34.96 -51.19
N LYS A 10 27.85 34.87 -50.32
CA LYS A 10 27.97 33.85 -49.29
C LYS A 10 26.74 33.97 -48.38
N LEU A 11 25.74 33.10 -48.60
CA LEU A 11 24.51 33.07 -47.81
C LEU A 11 24.91 32.93 -46.33
N SER A 12 24.54 33.92 -45.53
CA SER A 12 24.77 33.91 -44.08
C SER A 12 24.08 32.70 -43.46
N SER A 13 24.81 31.91 -42.67
CA SER A 13 24.27 30.76 -41.91
C SER A 13 23.10 31.24 -41.05
N LEU A 14 21.88 30.88 -41.45
CA LEU A 14 20.63 31.34 -40.83
C LEU A 14 20.39 30.70 -39.46
N ALA A 15 21.16 29.66 -39.11
CA ALA A 15 20.88 28.80 -37.95
C ALA A 15 22.10 28.57 -37.04
N LEU A 16 23.15 29.40 -37.09
CA LEU A 16 24.31 29.30 -36.17
C LEU A 16 24.90 27.88 -36.08
N GLY A 17 25.00 27.15 -37.19
CA GLY A 17 25.54 25.78 -37.23
C GLY A 17 24.59 24.66 -36.78
N VAL A 18 23.35 24.97 -36.36
CA VAL A 18 22.30 23.97 -36.04
C VAL A 18 21.94 23.11 -37.25
N GLU A 19 22.10 23.65 -38.45
CA GLU A 19 21.97 22.96 -39.74
C GLU A 19 22.83 21.69 -39.86
N ARG A 20 23.92 21.56 -39.09
CA ARG A 20 24.77 20.35 -39.07
C ARG A 20 24.24 19.24 -38.17
N PHE A 21 23.43 19.57 -37.16
CA PHE A 21 22.82 18.56 -36.27
C PHE A 21 21.78 17.71 -36.99
N GLY A 22 21.07 18.28 -37.97
CA GLY A 22 20.16 17.52 -38.83
C GLY A 22 20.86 16.57 -39.80
N LEU A 23 22.16 16.77 -40.07
CA LEU A 23 22.96 15.92 -40.96
C LEU A 23 23.68 14.78 -40.22
N LEU A 24 23.81 14.85 -38.89
CA LEU A 24 24.38 13.78 -38.06
C LEU A 24 23.65 12.42 -38.23
N PRO A 25 22.30 12.38 -38.29
CA PRO A 25 21.54 11.15 -38.63
C PRO A 25 21.88 10.56 -39.99
N LEU A 26 22.21 11.40 -40.98
CA LEU A 26 22.58 10.98 -42.33
C LEU A 26 24.02 10.47 -42.39
N ALA A 27 24.93 11.06 -41.61
CA ALA A 27 26.33 10.67 -41.57
C ALA A 27 26.58 9.38 -40.76
N HIS A 28 25.84 9.17 -39.67
CA HIS A 28 26.01 8.01 -38.77
C HIS A 28 24.65 7.39 -38.37
N PRO A 29 23.90 6.82 -39.34
CA PRO A 29 22.54 6.35 -39.12
C PRO A 29 22.42 5.24 -38.08
N TRP A 30 23.41 4.35 -38.03
CA TRP A 30 23.47 3.24 -37.07
C TRP A 30 23.71 3.71 -35.64
N ALA A 31 24.63 4.66 -35.41
CA ALA A 31 24.89 5.21 -34.07
C ALA A 31 23.66 5.91 -33.48
N ILE A 32 22.97 6.71 -34.30
CA ILE A 32 21.77 7.43 -33.87
C ILE A 32 20.57 6.48 -33.72
N GLY A 33 20.46 5.47 -34.57
CA GLY A 33 19.47 4.40 -34.42
C GLY A 33 19.63 3.65 -33.10
N ILE A 34 20.87 3.32 -32.69
CA ILE A 34 21.14 2.68 -31.40
C ILE A 34 20.77 3.60 -30.24
N ILE A 35 21.13 4.88 -30.29
CA ILE A 35 20.77 5.84 -29.23
C ILE A 35 19.24 5.96 -29.11
N ALA A 36 18.54 6.11 -30.23
CA ALA A 36 17.09 6.17 -30.25
C ALA A 36 16.46 4.89 -29.69
N LEU A 37 17.00 3.71 -30.04
CA LEU A 37 16.56 2.43 -29.51
C LEU A 37 16.76 2.34 -27.99
N VAL A 38 17.92 2.76 -27.47
CA VAL A 38 18.19 2.80 -26.03
C VAL A 38 17.22 3.74 -25.32
N CYS A 39 16.95 4.92 -25.87
CA CYS A 39 15.96 5.85 -25.33
C CYS A 39 14.54 5.24 -25.35
N ALA A 40 14.15 4.56 -26.42
CA ALA A 40 12.85 3.91 -26.54
C ALA A 40 12.69 2.78 -25.52
N ILE A 41 13.73 1.95 -25.35
CA ILE A 41 13.76 0.90 -24.32
C ILE A 41 13.65 1.53 -22.93
N GLY A 42 14.42 2.58 -22.65
CA GLY A 42 14.35 3.31 -21.38
C GLY A 42 12.95 3.88 -21.10
N ALA A 43 12.31 4.46 -22.11
CA ALA A 43 10.94 4.96 -22.02
C ALA A 43 9.92 3.84 -21.77
N ALA A 44 10.07 2.69 -22.44
CA ALA A 44 9.21 1.52 -22.24
C ALA A 44 9.34 0.96 -20.80
N PHE A 45 10.57 0.88 -20.27
CA PHE A 45 10.79 0.52 -18.86
C PHE A 45 10.20 1.55 -17.90
N GLY A 46 10.31 2.85 -18.22
CA GLY A 46 9.69 3.93 -17.45
C GLY A 46 8.18 3.77 -17.38
N LEU A 47 7.54 3.51 -18.54
CA LEU A 47 6.11 3.31 -18.65
C LEU A 47 5.64 2.07 -17.86
N ALA A 48 6.39 0.98 -17.93
CA ALA A 48 6.10 -0.24 -17.17
C ALA A 48 6.18 -0.05 -15.64
N ARG A 49 6.83 1.02 -15.16
CA ARG A 49 6.91 1.36 -13.73
C ARG A 49 5.93 2.43 -13.28
N VAL A 50 5.12 2.98 -14.18
CA VAL A 50 4.08 3.95 -13.80
C VAL A 50 3.03 3.22 -12.97
N LYS A 51 2.85 3.67 -11.72
CA LYS A 51 1.77 3.21 -10.84
C LYS A 51 0.67 4.25 -10.86
N VAL A 52 -0.54 3.82 -11.16
CA VAL A 52 -1.76 4.61 -10.98
C VAL A 52 -2.21 4.38 -9.55
N ASP A 53 -2.42 5.45 -8.80
CA ASP A 53 -2.97 5.37 -7.44
C ASP A 53 -4.43 5.83 -7.54
N ASP A 54 -5.33 4.86 -7.43
CA ASP A 54 -6.77 4.99 -7.65
C ASP A 54 -7.50 5.62 -6.44
N SER A 55 -6.77 6.27 -5.53
CA SER A 55 -7.39 6.92 -4.37
C SER A 55 -8.15 8.17 -4.79
N LEU A 56 -9.43 8.28 -4.37
CA LEU A 56 -10.24 9.50 -4.47
C LEU A 56 -9.53 10.71 -3.83
N SER A 57 -8.61 10.49 -2.88
CA SER A 57 -7.81 11.55 -2.28
C SER A 57 -6.87 12.26 -3.28
N GLN A 58 -6.54 11.62 -4.41
CA GLN A 58 -5.78 12.27 -5.49
C GLN A 58 -6.55 13.39 -6.18
N LEU A 59 -7.88 13.31 -6.25
CA LEU A 59 -8.73 14.37 -6.80
C LEU A 59 -8.73 15.63 -5.91
N PHE A 60 -8.38 15.47 -4.62
CA PHE A 60 -8.29 16.55 -3.65
C PHE A 60 -6.83 16.92 -3.29
N ARG A 61 -5.85 16.35 -4.00
CA ARG A 61 -4.43 16.61 -3.75
C ARG A 61 -4.14 18.08 -4.01
N SER A 62 -3.74 18.80 -2.96
CA SER A 62 -3.44 20.22 -3.04
C SER A 62 -2.14 20.50 -2.29
N ASP A 63 -1.33 21.43 -2.79
CA ASP A 63 -0.02 21.77 -2.21
C ASP A 63 -0.16 22.70 -0.98
N THR A 64 -1.20 22.47 -0.17
CA THR A 64 -1.55 23.29 0.98
C THR A 64 -0.99 22.71 2.28
N PRO A 65 -0.68 23.54 3.29
CA PRO A 65 -0.25 23.05 4.60
C PRO A 65 -1.26 22.09 5.25
N ALA A 66 -2.55 22.32 5.05
CA ALA A 66 -3.63 21.48 5.59
C ALA A 66 -3.63 20.07 4.98
N PHE A 67 -3.40 19.96 3.66
CA PHE A 67 -3.33 18.65 3.00
C PHE A 67 -2.12 17.83 3.46
N ARG A 68 -0.97 18.47 3.69
CA ARG A 68 0.23 17.80 4.22
C ARG A 68 0.00 17.28 5.65
N GLN A 69 -0.70 18.05 6.49
CA GLN A 69 -1.06 17.61 7.83
C GLN A 69 -2.05 16.42 7.79
N TYR A 70 -3.03 16.46 6.88
CA TYR A 70 -3.92 15.33 6.65
C TYR A 70 -3.13 14.08 6.21
N GLU A 71 -2.23 14.20 5.25
CA GLU A 71 -1.39 13.10 4.77
C GLU A 71 -0.53 12.51 5.90
N ASP A 72 0.08 13.35 6.74
CA ASP A 72 0.86 12.92 7.91
C ASP A 72 0.00 12.17 8.94
N VAL A 73 -1.22 12.65 9.21
CA VAL A 73 -2.14 12.00 10.15
C VAL A 73 -2.62 10.67 9.58
N THR A 74 -3.06 10.62 8.32
CA THR A 74 -3.49 9.38 7.64
C THR A 74 -2.36 8.36 7.55
N ARG A 75 -1.11 8.81 7.34
CA ARG A 75 0.06 7.92 7.32
C ARG A 75 0.37 7.35 8.71
N ARG A 76 0.21 8.15 9.75
CA ARG A 76 0.44 7.72 11.15
C ARG A 76 -0.71 6.89 11.70
N PHE A 77 -1.93 7.12 11.21
CA PHE A 77 -3.15 6.45 11.61
C PHE A 77 -3.92 6.00 10.36
N PRO A 78 -3.48 4.91 9.71
CA PRO A 78 -4.17 4.39 8.53
C PRO A 78 -5.62 4.07 8.87
N SER A 79 -6.56 4.47 8.01
CA SER A 79 -7.97 4.14 8.17
C SER A 79 -8.19 2.63 8.09
N THR A 80 -9.05 2.11 8.97
CA THR A 80 -9.61 0.76 8.96
C THR A 80 -10.76 0.62 7.95
N GLU A 81 -10.65 1.31 6.82
CA GLU A 81 -11.73 1.48 5.83
C GLU A 81 -12.15 0.15 5.15
N PHE A 82 -11.35 -0.90 5.32
CA PHE A 82 -11.59 -2.22 4.75
C PHE A 82 -11.72 -3.32 5.83
N ASP A 83 -12.09 -2.96 7.05
CA ASP A 83 -12.30 -3.94 8.11
C ASP A 83 -13.62 -4.70 7.86
N VAL A 84 -13.53 -6.03 7.84
CA VAL A 84 -14.70 -6.91 7.74
C VAL A 84 -15.12 -7.32 9.15
N LEU A 85 -16.33 -6.92 9.55
CA LEU A 85 -16.91 -7.34 10.82
C LEU A 85 -17.64 -8.67 10.65
N VAL A 86 -17.24 -9.68 11.41
CA VAL A 86 -17.89 -10.99 11.47
C VAL A 86 -18.60 -11.13 12.81
N VAL A 87 -19.92 -11.32 12.78
CA VAL A 87 -20.75 -11.54 13.98
C VAL A 87 -21.14 -13.01 14.05
N ILE A 88 -20.91 -13.63 15.21
CA ILE A 88 -21.26 -15.02 15.48
C ILE A 88 -22.31 -15.06 16.59
N GLU A 89 -23.46 -15.65 16.30
CA GLU A 89 -24.59 -15.73 17.22
C GLU A 89 -24.77 -17.17 17.74
N GLY A 90 -25.19 -17.30 19.01
CA GLY A 90 -25.44 -18.58 19.66
C GLY A 90 -24.75 -18.73 21.02
N PRO A 91 -24.60 -19.96 21.54
CA PRO A 91 -23.95 -20.21 22.82
C PRO A 91 -22.42 -20.15 22.71
N VAL A 92 -21.89 -18.99 22.31
CA VAL A 92 -20.48 -18.76 21.95
C VAL A 92 -19.47 -18.98 23.07
N LEU A 93 -19.91 -19.04 24.33
CA LEU A 93 -19.06 -19.31 25.50
C LEU A 93 -19.07 -20.78 25.94
N GLN A 94 -19.62 -21.69 25.14
CA GLN A 94 -19.43 -23.12 25.34
C GLN A 94 -18.09 -23.57 24.74
N ARG A 95 -17.54 -24.67 25.27
CA ARG A 95 -16.20 -25.14 24.89
C ARG A 95 -16.08 -25.42 23.39
N GLU A 96 -16.97 -26.24 22.84
CA GLU A 96 -16.92 -26.64 21.42
C GLU A 96 -17.08 -25.42 20.48
N PRO A 97 -18.05 -24.50 20.67
CA PRO A 97 -18.11 -23.26 19.91
C PRO A 97 -16.85 -22.39 20.02
N LEU A 98 -16.24 -22.27 21.21
CA LEU A 98 -15.00 -21.50 21.38
C LEU A 98 -13.85 -22.09 20.56
N GLU A 99 -13.71 -23.42 20.54
CA GLU A 99 -12.69 -24.10 19.73
C GLU A 99 -12.93 -23.82 18.23
N LYS A 100 -14.17 -24.01 17.75
CA LYS A 100 -14.53 -23.71 16.35
C LYS A 100 -14.31 -22.24 15.97
N MET A 101 -14.64 -21.30 16.86
CA MET A 101 -14.40 -19.88 16.65
C MET A 101 -12.90 -19.57 16.54
N ARG A 102 -12.06 -20.29 17.28
CA ARG A 102 -10.60 -20.15 17.19
C ARG A 102 -10.07 -20.70 15.88
N ASP A 103 -10.63 -21.80 15.39
CA ASP A 103 -10.30 -22.33 14.06
C ASP A 103 -10.65 -21.30 12.97
N VAL A 104 -11.87 -20.74 13.01
CA VAL A 104 -12.30 -19.67 12.09
C VAL A 104 -11.38 -18.45 12.17
N ALA A 105 -11.01 -18.01 13.36
CA ALA A 105 -10.09 -16.88 13.54
C ALA A 105 -8.71 -17.18 12.94
N THR A 106 -8.24 -18.42 13.05
CA THR A 106 -6.96 -18.88 12.48
C THR A 106 -7.04 -18.96 10.95
N ASP A 107 -8.11 -19.54 10.41
CA ASP A 107 -8.35 -19.65 8.98
C ASP A 107 -8.41 -18.27 8.32
N LEU A 108 -9.10 -17.32 8.94
CA LEU A 108 -9.19 -15.94 8.45
C LEU A 108 -7.83 -15.22 8.44
N GLN A 109 -6.92 -15.53 9.37
CA GLN A 109 -5.55 -15.00 9.35
C GLN A 109 -4.73 -15.51 8.16
N LEU A 110 -5.07 -16.69 7.63
CA LEU A 110 -4.35 -17.33 6.53
C LEU A 110 -4.89 -16.93 5.15
N VAL A 111 -6.00 -16.18 5.08
CA VAL A 111 -6.57 -15.71 3.82
C VAL A 111 -5.62 -14.73 3.12
N PRO A 112 -5.29 -14.93 1.83
CA PRO A 112 -4.47 -13.98 1.07
C PRO A 112 -5.08 -12.57 1.09
N GLY A 113 -4.31 -11.59 1.58
CA GLY A 113 -4.75 -10.20 1.69
C GLY A 113 -5.27 -9.80 3.07
N ALA A 114 -5.50 -10.74 3.99
CA ALA A 114 -5.74 -10.42 5.39
C ALA A 114 -4.47 -9.85 6.02
N ARG A 115 -4.52 -8.59 6.46
CA ARG A 115 -3.39 -7.92 7.14
C ARG A 115 -3.31 -8.24 8.63
N GLY A 116 -4.43 -8.64 9.23
CA GLY A 116 -4.54 -8.99 10.63
C GLY A 116 -6.00 -9.25 11.01
N ILE A 117 -6.19 -9.85 12.19
CA ILE A 117 -7.51 -10.05 12.79
C ILE A 117 -7.46 -9.59 14.24
N VAL A 118 -8.55 -8.98 14.71
CA VAL A 118 -8.80 -8.73 16.12
C VAL A 118 -10.04 -9.53 16.50
N SER A 119 -9.93 -10.39 17.50
CA SER A 119 -11.03 -11.26 17.94
C SER A 119 -11.10 -11.34 19.47
N ILE A 120 -12.10 -12.07 19.99
CA ILE A 120 -12.22 -12.30 21.45
C ILE A 120 -10.97 -12.98 22.03
N PHE A 121 -10.21 -13.73 21.23
CA PHE A 121 -8.97 -14.40 21.65
C PHE A 121 -7.77 -13.45 21.71
N SER A 122 -7.89 -12.24 21.15
CA SER A 122 -6.91 -11.16 21.33
C SER A 122 -7.04 -10.47 22.69
N ALA A 123 -8.14 -10.70 23.42
CA ALA A 123 -8.37 -10.11 24.73
C ALA A 123 -7.33 -10.61 25.75
N ARG A 124 -6.87 -9.69 26.59
CA ARG A 124 -5.93 -9.94 27.67
C ARG A 124 -6.60 -9.73 29.02
N GLU A 125 -6.08 -10.40 30.04
CA GLU A 125 -6.45 -10.11 31.42
C GLU A 125 -5.89 -8.73 31.83
N PRO A 126 -6.45 -8.09 32.88
CA PRO A 126 -5.84 -6.91 33.48
C PRO A 126 -4.39 -7.21 33.89
N GLY A 127 -3.46 -6.32 33.53
CA GLY A 127 -2.06 -6.52 33.86
C GLY A 127 -1.80 -6.42 35.37
N GLU A 128 -1.34 -7.50 35.99
CA GLU A 128 -0.77 -7.43 37.33
C GLU A 128 0.71 -7.01 37.27
N LYS A 129 1.03 -5.92 37.97
CA LYS A 129 2.37 -5.40 38.31
C LYS A 129 3.51 -5.77 37.33
N GLY A 130 3.56 -5.06 36.20
CA GLY A 130 4.77 -4.91 35.38
C GLY A 130 5.10 -6.06 34.43
N GLY A 131 4.26 -7.11 34.35
CA GLY A 131 4.38 -8.20 33.38
C GLY A 131 3.51 -8.00 32.14
N MET A 132 3.77 -8.79 31.09
CA MET A 132 2.85 -8.91 29.96
C MET A 132 1.56 -9.57 30.46
N PRO A 133 0.39 -8.93 30.30
CA PRO A 133 -0.85 -9.54 30.78
C PRO A 133 -1.15 -10.83 30.02
N PRO A 134 -1.58 -11.90 30.71
CA PRO A 134 -1.90 -13.18 30.08
C PRO A 134 -3.13 -13.05 29.16
N PRO A 135 -3.30 -13.97 28.19
CA PRO A 135 -4.51 -14.01 27.37
C PRO A 135 -5.73 -14.36 28.24
N LEU A 136 -6.86 -13.69 27.98
CA LEU A 136 -8.12 -13.98 28.67
C LEU A 136 -8.64 -15.39 28.35
N PHE A 137 -8.43 -15.83 27.11
CA PHE A 137 -8.71 -17.19 26.67
C PHE A 137 -7.38 -17.95 26.46
N PRO A 138 -7.06 -18.96 27.28
CA PRO A 138 -5.83 -19.74 27.13
C PRO A 138 -5.83 -20.59 25.85
N GLU A 139 -4.64 -20.97 25.37
CA GLU A 139 -4.48 -21.87 24.22
C GLU A 139 -5.20 -23.21 24.46
N THR A 140 -4.99 -23.83 25.61
CA THR A 140 -5.74 -25.01 26.03
C THR A 140 -6.89 -24.58 26.94
N LEU A 141 -8.12 -24.84 26.50
CA LEU A 141 -9.28 -24.54 27.33
C LEU A 141 -9.31 -25.49 28.54
N PRO A 142 -9.53 -24.98 29.76
CA PRO A 142 -9.70 -25.83 30.93
C PRO A 142 -10.98 -26.67 30.82
N GLU A 143 -11.06 -27.73 31.62
CA GLU A 143 -12.20 -28.66 31.65
C GLU A 143 -12.97 -28.57 32.98
N GLY A 144 -14.24 -28.98 32.95
CA GLY A 144 -15.11 -29.04 34.13
C GLY A 144 -15.23 -27.71 34.86
N ALA A 145 -15.10 -27.74 36.19
CA ALA A 145 -15.30 -26.58 37.04
C ALA A 145 -14.35 -25.40 36.74
N GLU A 146 -13.17 -25.66 36.19
CA GLU A 146 -12.22 -24.59 35.81
C GLU A 146 -12.69 -23.87 34.54
N PHE A 147 -13.40 -24.56 33.64
CA PHE A 147 -14.07 -23.93 32.50
C PHE A 147 -15.20 -23.01 32.95
N ASP A 148 -16.01 -23.47 33.90
CA ASP A 148 -17.12 -22.67 34.42
C ASP A 148 -16.63 -21.38 35.09
N LYS A 149 -15.49 -21.46 35.82
CA LYS A 149 -14.81 -20.28 36.39
C LYS A 149 -14.32 -19.33 35.30
N LEU A 150 -13.72 -19.84 34.21
CA LEU A 150 -13.30 -19.02 33.09
C LEU A 150 -14.49 -18.27 32.48
N VAL A 151 -15.60 -18.97 32.20
CA VAL A 151 -16.82 -18.36 31.64
C VAL A 151 -17.39 -17.31 32.59
N ALA A 152 -17.42 -17.58 33.89
CA ALA A 152 -17.88 -16.61 34.89
C ALA A 152 -17.00 -15.35 34.91
N ARG A 153 -15.67 -15.48 34.84
CA ARG A 153 -14.74 -14.34 34.75
C ARG A 153 -14.93 -13.54 33.47
N VAL A 154 -15.03 -14.21 32.31
CA VAL A 154 -15.26 -13.56 31.02
C VAL A 154 -16.56 -12.75 31.05
N ARG A 155 -17.64 -13.33 31.60
CA ARG A 155 -18.92 -12.63 31.75
C ARG A 155 -18.85 -11.47 32.72
N ALA A 156 -18.01 -11.54 33.75
CA ALA A 156 -17.84 -10.47 34.74
C ALA A 156 -16.89 -9.35 34.28
N ASN A 157 -16.22 -9.50 33.12
CA ASN A 157 -15.30 -8.51 32.60
C ASN A 157 -16.07 -7.31 32.01
N GLU A 158 -15.88 -6.12 32.61
CA GLU A 158 -16.56 -4.88 32.22
C GLU A 158 -16.32 -4.51 30.74
N ILE A 159 -15.15 -4.83 30.18
CA ILE A 159 -14.81 -4.55 28.77
C ILE A 159 -15.68 -5.37 27.81
N ILE A 160 -16.16 -6.55 28.26
CA ILE A 160 -16.96 -7.48 27.45
C ILE A 160 -18.46 -7.22 27.63
N GLN A 161 -18.87 -6.69 28.79
CA GLN A 161 -20.27 -6.32 29.02
C GLN A 161 -20.67 -5.03 28.28
N GLY A 162 -19.71 -4.15 27.98
CA GLY A 162 -19.94 -2.90 27.26
C GLY A 162 -20.34 -1.76 28.18
#